data_AF-A0A7K1XT54-F1
#
_entry.id   AF-A0A7K1XT54-F1
#
_cell.length_a   1.000
_cell.length_b   1.000
_cell.length_c   1.000
_cell.angle_alpha   90.00
_cell.angle_beta   90.00
_cell.angle_gamma   90.00
#
_symmetry.space_group_name_H-M   'P 1'
#
loop_
_entity.id
_entity.type
_entity.pdbx_description
1 polymer ?
#
loop_
_entity_poly.entity_id
_entity_poly.type
_entity_poly.pdbx_seq_one_letter_code
_entity_poly.pdbx_strand_id
1 'polypeptide(L)'
;MKSRSILITAAAIALAVPAFAQQKTGMRMLKTFPIGSAGGWDYLTADSQNGKLYISHGTQVNSETTNEVVVIDVKTYKVIKRFKIVAGEEPTGLAIDRTTGRLFIGCGGNQLLVVMDTATGKNIASFPIGSCDGVAFERS
;
A
#
# COMPACT_ATOMS: atom_id res chain seq x y z
N MET A 1 -53.61 -33.49 -59.08
CA MET A 1 -53.08 -34.71 -58.42
C MET A 1 -51.68 -34.97 -58.97
N LYS A 2 -50.55 -34.96 -58.25
CA LYS A 2 -50.19 -34.85 -56.83
C LYS A 2 -48.90 -33.99 -56.78
N SER A 3 -48.80 -33.03 -55.86
CA SER A 3 -47.63 -32.16 -55.73
C SER A 3 -46.45 -32.88 -55.09
N ARG A 4 -45.26 -32.41 -55.45
CA ARG A 4 -43.94 -32.97 -55.17
C ARG A 4 -43.53 -32.80 -53.71
N SER A 5 -42.77 -33.78 -53.23
CA SER A 5 -42.14 -33.86 -51.91
C SER A 5 -41.27 -32.63 -51.61
N ILE A 6 -41.43 -32.04 -50.43
CA ILE A 6 -40.57 -30.96 -49.92
C ILE A 6 -39.52 -31.61 -49.02
N LEU A 7 -38.25 -31.59 -49.46
CA LEU A 7 -37.11 -31.81 -48.57
C LEU A 7 -36.88 -30.52 -47.77
N ILE A 8 -36.93 -30.62 -46.45
CA ILE A 8 -36.53 -29.54 -45.55
C ILE A 8 -35.04 -29.71 -45.28
N THR A 9 -34.21 -28.88 -45.91
CA THR A 9 -32.79 -28.77 -45.56
C THR A 9 -32.67 -27.74 -44.43
N ALA A 10 -32.42 -28.21 -43.20
CA ALA A 10 -32.13 -27.31 -42.08
C ALA A 10 -30.73 -26.72 -42.25
N ALA A 11 -30.64 -25.42 -42.57
CA ALA A 11 -29.40 -24.68 -42.57
C ALA A 11 -29.04 -24.29 -41.12
N ALA A 12 -28.01 -24.92 -40.56
CA ALA A 12 -27.47 -24.53 -39.27
C ALA A 12 -26.69 -23.20 -39.44
N ILE A 13 -27.29 -22.09 -39.04
CA ILE A 13 -26.60 -20.80 -38.93
C ILE A 13 -25.76 -20.84 -37.67
N ALA A 14 -24.45 -21.02 -37.82
CA ALA A 14 -23.50 -20.83 -36.72
C ALA A 14 -23.45 -19.32 -36.41
N LEU A 15 -24.14 -18.90 -35.35
CA LEU A 15 -23.99 -17.56 -34.79
C LEU A 15 -22.59 -17.45 -34.20
N ALA A 16 -21.71 -16.73 -34.87
CA ALA A 16 -20.43 -16.33 -34.31
C ALA A 16 -20.71 -15.34 -33.17
N VAL A 17 -20.74 -15.83 -31.94
CA VAL A 17 -20.75 -14.97 -30.76
C VAL A 17 -19.41 -14.23 -30.75
N PRO A 18 -19.38 -12.89 -30.73
CA PRO A 18 -18.13 -12.19 -30.52
C PRO A 18 -17.64 -12.58 -29.13
N ALA A 19 -16.54 -13.34 -29.08
CA ALA A 19 -15.82 -13.53 -27.84
C ALA A 19 -15.33 -12.15 -27.40
N PHE A 20 -16.02 -11.54 -26.44
CA PHE A 20 -15.49 -10.39 -25.74
C PHE A 20 -14.18 -10.86 -25.09
N ALA A 21 -13.06 -10.49 -25.69
CA ALA A 21 -11.76 -10.74 -25.09
C ALA A 21 -11.78 -10.15 -23.68
N GLN A 22 -11.61 -10.99 -22.67
CA GLN A 22 -11.49 -10.57 -21.28
C GLN A 22 -10.37 -9.53 -21.21
N GLN A 23 -10.73 -8.26 -21.06
CA GLN A 23 -9.74 -7.20 -20.88
C GLN A 23 -9.00 -7.54 -19.58
N LYS A 24 -7.73 -7.95 -19.69
CA LYS A 24 -6.89 -8.24 -18.52
C LYS A 24 -6.69 -6.93 -17.75
N THR A 25 -7.61 -6.62 -16.84
CA THR A 25 -7.43 -5.63 -15.79
C THR A 25 -6.56 -6.25 -14.71
N GLY A 26 -5.33 -6.60 -15.09
CA GLY A 26 -4.32 -7.08 -14.16
C GLY A 26 -3.57 -5.90 -13.54
N MET A 27 -3.11 -6.08 -12.30
CA MET A 27 -2.08 -5.20 -11.76
C MET A 27 -0.85 -5.27 -12.70
N ARG A 28 -0.38 -4.11 -13.14
CA ARG A 28 0.86 -4.00 -13.91
C ARG A 28 1.81 -3.08 -13.17
N MET A 29 3.07 -3.50 -13.06
CA MET A 29 4.11 -2.64 -12.49
C MET A 29 4.28 -1.43 -13.40
N LEU A 30 3.87 -0.26 -12.92
CA LEU A 30 4.00 0.99 -13.69
C LEU A 30 5.42 1.54 -13.60
N LYS A 31 6.04 1.42 -12.42
CA LYS A 31 7.40 1.87 -12.19
C LYS A 31 8.01 1.23 -10.96
N THR A 32 9.33 1.06 -11.00
CA THR A 32 10.16 0.59 -9.90
C THR A 32 10.96 1.77 -9.35
N PHE A 33 10.97 1.94 -8.03
CA PHE A 33 11.75 2.97 -7.36
C PHE A 33 12.72 2.31 -6.38
N PRO A 34 14.03 2.30 -6.67
CA PRO A 34 15.02 1.90 -5.69
C PRO A 34 15.07 2.98 -4.61
N ILE A 35 14.49 2.68 -3.45
CA ILE A 35 14.53 3.57 -2.28
C ILE A 35 15.96 3.62 -1.68
N GLY A 36 16.78 2.61 -1.95
CA GLY A 36 18.18 2.55 -1.54
C GLY A 36 18.35 2.19 -0.07
N SER A 37 18.09 0.93 0.27
CA SER A 37 18.44 0.30 1.54
C SER A 37 19.00 -1.10 1.25
N ALA A 38 19.79 -1.65 2.16
CA ALA A 38 20.46 -2.93 1.95
C ALA A 38 19.61 -4.17 2.36
N GLY A 39 18.31 -4.01 2.66
CA GLY A 39 17.41 -5.11 3.15
C GLY A 39 16.04 -5.24 2.49
N GLY A 40 15.10 -5.94 3.19
CA GLY A 40 13.73 -6.22 2.73
C GLY A 40 12.64 -5.28 3.26
N TRP A 41 11.60 -5.03 2.46
CA TRP A 41 10.47 -4.13 2.81
C TRP A 41 9.44 -4.84 3.70
N ASP A 42 8.79 -4.11 4.62
CA ASP A 42 7.79 -4.70 5.52
C ASP A 42 6.38 -4.16 5.25
N TYR A 43 6.01 -3.00 5.81
CA TYR A 43 4.67 -2.43 5.63
C TYR A 43 4.72 -1.12 4.85
N LEU A 44 3.66 -0.82 4.10
CA LEU A 44 3.47 0.48 3.47
C LEU A 44 2.03 0.94 3.67
N THR A 45 1.84 2.23 3.83
CA THR A 45 0.52 2.85 3.84
C THR A 45 0.50 4.06 2.92
N ALA A 46 -0.51 4.12 2.06
CA ALA A 46 -0.70 5.22 1.14
C ALA A 46 -1.60 6.28 1.78
N ASP A 47 -1.29 7.55 1.53
CA ASP A 47 -2.21 8.66 1.64
C ASP A 47 -2.57 9.14 0.22
N SER A 48 -3.66 8.59 -0.31
CA SER A 48 -4.13 8.89 -1.66
C SER A 48 -4.70 10.31 -1.80
N GLN A 49 -5.05 10.99 -0.70
CA GLN A 49 -5.57 12.35 -0.75
C GLN A 49 -4.43 13.35 -0.98
N ASN A 50 -3.32 13.15 -0.28
CA ASN A 50 -2.16 14.03 -0.38
C ASN A 50 -1.07 13.52 -1.33
N GLY A 51 -1.29 12.36 -1.97
CA GLY A 51 -0.32 11.75 -2.88
C GLY A 51 1.00 11.40 -2.17
N LYS A 52 0.91 10.80 -0.98
CA LYS A 52 2.07 10.38 -0.20
C LYS A 52 2.05 8.88 0.01
N LEU A 53 3.23 8.29 0.06
CA LEU A 53 3.42 6.91 0.48
C LEU A 53 4.34 6.92 1.70
N TYR A 54 3.94 6.20 2.73
CA TYR A 54 4.69 5.97 3.95
C TYR A 54 5.07 4.49 3.98
N ILE A 55 6.33 4.19 4.24
CA ILE A 55 6.88 2.82 4.13
C ILE A 55 7.70 2.52 5.38
N SER A 56 7.49 1.36 5.99
CA SER A 56 8.35 0.69 6.96
C SER A 56 9.11 -0.46 6.28
N HIS A 57 10.23 -0.87 6.85
CA HIS A 57 11.16 -1.81 6.22
C HIS A 57 11.96 -2.57 7.27
N GLY A 58 11.83 -3.90 7.28
CA GLY A 58 12.41 -4.83 8.25
C GLY A 58 13.66 -5.56 7.75
N THR A 59 14.59 -5.85 8.65
CA THR A 59 15.93 -6.46 8.48
C THR A 59 17.05 -5.62 7.86
N GLN A 60 16.76 -4.45 7.26
CA GLN A 60 17.77 -3.41 6.96
C GLN A 60 17.13 -2.08 6.46
N VAL A 61 16.49 -1.32 7.35
CA VAL A 61 16.26 0.15 7.25
C VAL A 61 14.94 0.65 6.62
N ASN A 62 13.84 0.66 7.39
CA ASN A 62 13.38 1.93 7.97
C ASN A 62 14.40 2.17 9.07
N SER A 63 15.15 3.26 9.13
CA SER A 63 16.44 3.16 9.82
C SER A 63 16.29 2.80 11.30
N GLU A 64 16.33 1.53 11.64
CA GLU A 64 16.34 1.01 13.02
C GLU A 64 17.72 1.26 13.64
N THR A 65 18.65 1.76 12.82
CA THR A 65 19.90 2.40 13.21
C THR A 65 19.80 3.91 13.46
N THR A 66 18.75 4.63 13.00
CA THR A 66 18.59 6.09 13.21
C THR A 66 17.21 6.56 13.72
N ASN A 67 16.25 5.65 13.84
CA ASN A 67 14.86 5.79 14.25
C ASN A 67 14.15 6.90 13.47
N GLU A 68 13.71 6.65 12.22
CA GLU A 68 13.06 7.67 11.36
C GLU A 68 11.82 7.16 10.60
N VAL A 69 11.01 8.09 10.08
CA VAL A 69 9.94 7.89 9.09
C VAL A 69 10.33 8.63 7.80
N VAL A 70 10.28 7.93 6.66
CA VAL A 70 10.57 8.51 5.34
C VAL A 70 9.28 8.85 4.60
N VAL A 71 9.22 10.07 4.04
CA VAL A 71 8.07 10.54 3.26
C VAL A 71 8.46 10.65 1.80
N ILE A 72 7.71 9.97 0.92
CA ILE A 72 7.90 9.98 -0.53
C ILE A 72 6.71 10.67 -1.20
N ASP A 73 7.01 11.59 -2.12
CA ASP A 73 6.01 12.17 -3.02
C ASP A 73 5.68 11.17 -4.14
N VAL A 74 4.42 10.79 -4.32
CA VAL A 74 4.05 9.72 -5.27
C VAL A 74 3.95 10.18 -6.73
N LYS A 75 4.02 11.50 -7.00
CA LYS A 75 3.98 12.02 -8.37
C LYS A 75 5.38 12.08 -8.96
N THR A 76 6.33 12.52 -8.16
CA THR A 76 7.73 12.72 -8.51
C THR A 76 8.61 11.56 -8.10
N TYR A 77 8.12 10.73 -7.17
CA TYR A 77 8.80 9.56 -6.62
C TYR A 77 10.13 9.88 -5.94
N LYS A 78 10.17 11.02 -5.24
CA LYS A 78 11.33 11.49 -4.50
C LYS A 78 11.06 11.46 -3.01
N VAL A 79 12.10 11.17 -2.24
CA VAL A 79 12.09 11.41 -0.78
C VAL A 79 12.01 12.92 -0.57
N ILE A 80 10.95 13.36 0.11
CA ILE A 80 10.71 14.78 0.38
C ILE A 80 10.98 15.17 1.84
N LYS A 81 10.88 14.22 2.77
CA LYS A 81 11.16 14.44 4.20
C LYS A 81 11.64 13.15 4.88
N ARG A 82 12.40 13.34 5.96
CA ARG A 82 12.76 12.31 6.95
C ARG A 82 12.41 12.87 8.33
N PHE A 83 11.66 12.13 9.12
CA PHE A 83 11.25 12.55 10.46
C PHE A 83 11.80 11.61 11.50
N LYS A 84 12.50 12.15 12.49
CA LYS A 84 13.04 11.34 13.58
C LYS A 84 11.94 10.88 14.55
N ILE A 85 11.97 9.60 14.87
CA ILE A 85 11.22 8.95 15.93
C ILE A 85 12.08 9.06 17.18
N VAL A 86 11.58 9.78 18.19
CA VAL A 86 12.38 10.13 19.37
C VAL A 86 12.32 9.02 20.42
N ALA A 87 11.12 8.47 20.64
CA ALA A 87 10.87 7.53 21.73
C ALA A 87 10.94 6.06 21.29
N GLY A 88 10.74 5.76 20.01
CA GLY A 88 10.58 4.40 19.50
C GLY A 88 11.81 3.84 18.82
N GLU A 89 12.04 2.53 18.98
CA GLU A 89 13.13 1.76 18.37
C GLU A 89 12.57 0.64 17.50
N GLU A 90 13.25 0.34 16.40
CA GLU A 90 12.83 -0.67 15.42
C GLU A 90 11.36 -0.49 14.95
N PRO A 91 11.03 0.62 14.25
CA PRO A 91 9.68 0.87 13.74
C PRO A 91 9.25 -0.13 12.66
N THR A 92 8.33 -1.04 13.01
CA THR A 92 7.81 -2.14 12.17
C THR A 92 6.49 -1.79 11.48
N GLY A 93 5.46 -1.37 12.23
CA GLY A 93 4.11 -1.13 11.72
C GLY A 93 3.79 0.35 11.51
N LEU A 94 3.01 0.68 10.47
CA LEU A 94 2.55 2.04 10.17
C LEU A 94 1.06 2.09 9.82
N ALA A 95 0.32 2.97 10.50
CA ALA A 95 -1.05 3.33 10.14
C ALA A 95 -1.25 4.85 10.18
N ILE A 96 -2.22 5.38 9.43
CA ILE A 96 -2.46 6.81 9.34
C ILE A 96 -3.93 7.16 9.53
N ASP A 97 -4.22 8.09 10.45
CA ASP A 97 -5.46 8.86 10.46
C ASP A 97 -5.29 10.08 9.56
N ARG A 98 -5.83 10.00 8.34
CA ARG A 98 -5.71 11.08 7.35
C ARG A 98 -6.52 12.32 7.72
N THR A 99 -7.58 12.15 8.51
CA THR A 99 -8.44 13.27 8.91
C THR A 99 -7.72 14.20 9.88
N THR A 100 -6.95 13.63 10.81
CA THR A 100 -6.24 14.40 11.84
C THR A 100 -4.74 14.56 11.55
N GLY A 101 -4.23 13.89 10.52
CA GLY A 101 -2.81 13.90 10.18
C GLY A 101 -1.96 13.20 11.25
N ARG A 102 -2.44 12.08 11.79
CA ARG A 102 -1.74 11.28 12.80
C ARG A 102 -1.19 10.02 12.17
N LEU A 103 0.11 9.81 12.33
CA LEU A 103 0.80 8.58 11.97
C LEU A 103 1.03 7.77 13.24
N PHE A 104 0.57 6.53 13.25
CA PHE A 104 0.77 5.55 14.30
C PHE A 104 1.90 4.63 13.87
N ILE A 105 2.93 4.53 14.71
CA ILE A 105 4.18 3.84 14.42
C ILE A 105 4.39 2.80 15.51
N GLY A 106 4.28 1.52 15.15
CA GLY A 106 4.59 0.42 16.04
C GLY A 106 6.10 0.19 16.06
N CYS A 107 6.70 0.21 17.24
CA CYS A 107 8.14 0.06 17.46
C CYS A 107 8.37 -1.26 18.19
N GLY A 108 8.93 -2.24 17.48
CA GLY A 108 9.12 -3.61 17.97
C GLY A 108 10.26 -3.73 18.98
N GLY A 109 11.31 -2.94 18.82
CA GLY A 109 12.56 -3.06 19.58
C GLY A 109 12.42 -2.64 21.04
N ASN A 110 11.60 -1.62 21.29
CA ASN A 110 11.28 -1.15 22.64
C ASN A 110 9.79 -1.20 23.00
N GLN A 111 8.98 -1.89 22.17
CA GLN A 111 7.57 -2.17 22.43
C GLN A 111 6.75 -0.90 22.71
N LEU A 112 6.90 0.10 21.85
CA LEU A 112 6.15 1.36 21.92
C LEU A 112 5.29 1.58 20.68
N LEU A 113 4.11 2.15 20.88
CA LEU A 113 3.36 2.81 19.81
C LEU A 113 3.67 4.31 19.89
N VAL A 114 4.30 4.86 18.85
CA VAL A 114 4.56 6.30 18.72
C VAL A 114 3.51 6.94 17.82
N VAL A 115 2.94 8.06 18.25
CA VAL A 115 2.04 8.88 17.45
C VAL A 115 2.78 10.11 16.95
N MET A 116 2.79 10.35 15.64
CA MET A 116 3.49 11.45 15.00
C MET A 116 2.54 12.33 14.18
N ASP A 117 2.76 13.64 14.19
CA ASP A 117 2.11 14.60 13.30
C ASP A 117 2.70 14.52 11.89
N THR A 118 1.89 14.23 10.87
CA THR A 118 2.39 13.98 9.50
C THR A 118 2.86 15.24 8.78
N ALA A 119 2.42 16.43 9.19
CA ALA A 119 2.81 17.69 8.58
C ALA A 119 4.19 18.13 9.07
N THR A 120 4.40 18.05 10.38
CA THR A 120 5.56 18.59 11.09
C THR A 120 6.61 17.53 11.46
N GLY A 121 6.24 16.25 11.53
CA GLY A 121 7.10 15.18 12.05
C GLY A 121 7.19 15.17 13.59
N LYS A 122 6.39 15.97 14.28
CA LYS A 122 6.41 16.05 15.74
C LYS A 122 5.91 14.74 16.35
N ASN A 123 6.66 14.17 17.29
CA ASN A 123 6.20 13.05 18.11
C ASN A 123 5.21 13.60 19.15
N ILE A 124 3.96 13.16 19.11
CA ILE A 124 2.83 13.67 19.90
C ILE A 124 2.65 12.89 21.18
N ALA A 125 2.76 11.57 21.10
CA ALA A 125 2.57 10.66 22.22
C ALA A 125 3.32 9.35 21.98
N SER A 126 3.56 8.61 23.06
CA SER A 126 4.02 7.23 23.01
C SER A 126 3.28 6.40 24.06
N PHE A 127 3.00 5.14 23.72
CA PHE A 127 2.27 4.21 24.58
C PHE A 127 2.99 2.86 24.62
N PRO A 128 3.04 2.17 25.77
CA PRO A 128 3.53 0.80 25.80
C PRO A 128 2.60 -0.12 25.01
N ILE A 129 3.19 -1.03 24.26
CA ILE A 129 2.51 -2.11 23.54
C ILE A 129 3.22 -3.44 23.80
N GLY A 130 2.73 -4.53 23.20
CA GLY A 130 3.45 -5.80 23.16
C GLY A 130 4.43 -5.85 21.97
N SER A 131 4.91 -7.06 21.66
CA SER A 131 5.58 -7.30 20.39
C SER A 131 4.67 -6.84 19.23
N CYS A 132 5.25 -6.11 18.28
CA CYS A 132 4.51 -5.44 17.23
C CYS A 132 5.09 -5.81 15.87
N ASP A 133 4.27 -6.46 15.05
CA ASP A 133 4.56 -6.71 13.64
C ASP A 133 3.89 -5.66 12.74
N GLY A 134 2.63 -5.33 13.01
CA GLY A 134 1.86 -4.38 12.22
C GLY A 134 0.94 -3.50 13.07
N VAL A 135 0.54 -2.36 12.48
CA VAL A 135 -0.41 -1.41 13.06
C VAL A 135 -1.51 -1.16 12.04
N ALA A 136 -2.76 -1.19 12.48
CA ALA A 136 -3.92 -0.75 11.70
C ALA A 136 -4.64 0.36 12.46
N PHE A 137 -5.23 1.31 11.72
CA PHE A 137 -6.06 2.36 12.27
C PHE A 137 -7.38 2.36 11.52
N GLU A 138 -8.46 2.27 12.28
CA GLU A 138 -9.82 2.45 11.81
C GLU A 138 -10.48 3.54 12.65
N ARG A 139 -11.32 4.33 11.99
CA ARG A 139 -12.04 5.42 12.64
C ARG A 139 -13.46 4.92 12.88
N SER A 140 -13.87 4.94 14.15
CA SER A 140 -15.26 4.71 14.59
C SER A 140 -16.25 5.69 13.98
#